data_AF-A0A8H7GW13-F1
#
_entry.id   AF-A0A8H7GW13-F1
#
_cell.length_a   1.000
_cell.length_b   1.000
_cell.length_c   1.000
_cell.angle_alpha   90.00
_cell.angle_beta   90.00
_cell.angle_gamma   90.00
#
_symmetry.space_group_name_H-M   'P 1'
#
loop_
_entity.id
_entity.type
_entity.pdbx_description
1 polymer ?
#
loop_
_entity_poly.entity_id
_entity_poly.type
_entity_poly.pdbx_seq_one_letter_code
_entity_poly.pdbx_strand_id
1 'polypeptide(L)'
;MSPQQTKRYASLSRDTNETKIQIAICLDGGHIAIENSILKKKESVEHATQQTLSQVINVQTGIGFLDHMLHALAKHSGWSLIVECIGDLHIDDHHTAEDVGISLGLAFHKALGQVKGVKAFWHRVCSLGRGT
;
A
#
# COMPACT_ATOMS: atom_id res chain seq x y z
N MET A 1 8.75 -21.78 -24.67
CA MET A 1 8.20 -21.89 -23.31
C MET A 1 8.23 -20.51 -22.69
N SER A 2 7.08 -19.84 -22.58
CA SER A 2 6.98 -18.57 -21.86
C SER A 2 7.31 -18.83 -20.38
N PRO A 3 8.19 -18.04 -19.75
CA PRO A 3 8.40 -18.15 -18.32
C PRO A 3 7.08 -17.80 -17.63
N GLN A 4 6.56 -18.70 -16.80
CA GLN A 4 5.47 -18.37 -15.87
C GLN A 4 5.97 -17.24 -14.99
N GLN A 5 5.47 -16.03 -15.22
CA GLN A 5 5.83 -14.86 -14.45
C GLN A 5 5.22 -15.02 -13.06
N THR A 6 6.04 -15.43 -12.09
CA THR A 6 5.70 -15.39 -10.66
C THR A 6 5.28 -13.97 -10.32
N LYS A 7 3.99 -13.77 -10.04
CA LYS A 7 3.46 -12.47 -9.64
C LYS A 7 4.23 -11.97 -8.42
N ARG A 8 4.71 -10.74 -8.48
CA ARG A 8 5.44 -10.06 -7.40
C ARG A 8 4.47 -9.60 -6.33
N TYR A 9 4.06 -10.54 -5.50
CA TYR A 9 3.08 -10.36 -4.44
C TYR A 9 3.71 -10.58 -3.06
N ALA A 10 3.30 -9.77 -2.08
CA ALA A 10 3.60 -10.01 -0.68
C ALA A 10 2.45 -9.53 0.21
N SER A 11 2.26 -10.25 1.32
CA SER A 11 1.44 -9.82 2.44
C SER A 11 2.30 -9.72 3.71
N LEU A 12 1.96 -8.76 4.56
CA LEU A 12 2.62 -8.50 5.81
C LEU A 12 1.58 -8.12 6.86
N SER A 13 1.67 -8.73 8.03
CA SER A 13 0.99 -8.29 9.25
C SER A 13 2.04 -7.85 10.26
N ARG A 14 1.82 -6.69 10.89
CA ARG A 14 2.66 -6.16 11.96
C ARG A 14 1.76 -5.71 13.09
N ASP A 15 1.95 -6.31 14.25
CA ASP A 15 1.20 -6.01 15.45
C ASP A 15 2.20 -5.47 16.49
N THR A 16 2.07 -4.18 16.84
CA THR A 16 2.83 -3.53 17.91
C THR A 16 1.89 -3.21 19.09
N ASN A 17 2.41 -2.60 20.14
CA ASN A 17 1.59 -2.16 21.28
C ASN A 17 0.72 -0.95 20.94
N GLU A 18 1.09 -0.20 19.89
CA GLU A 18 0.47 1.08 19.51
C GLU A 18 -0.39 0.91 18.24
N THR A 19 0.10 0.12 17.28
CA THR A 19 -0.53 -0.02 15.97
C THR A 19 -0.67 -1.48 15.55
N LYS A 20 -1.74 -1.76 14.82
CA LYS A 20 -1.99 -3.04 14.16
C LYS A 20 -2.16 -2.80 12.67
N ILE A 21 -1.24 -3.35 11.87
CA ILE A 21 -1.15 -3.07 10.44
C ILE A 21 -1.18 -4.37 9.65
N GLN A 22 -1.94 -4.34 8.57
CA GLN A 22 -1.96 -5.39 7.57
C GLN A 22 -1.84 -4.78 6.18
N ILE A 23 -0.86 -5.27 5.41
CA ILE A 23 -0.58 -4.78 4.06
C ILE A 23 -0.52 -5.96 3.11
N ALA A 24 -1.16 -5.83 1.96
CA ALA A 24 -1.01 -6.71 0.83
C ALA A 24 -0.69 -5.89 -0.42
N ILE A 25 0.40 -6.24 -1.11
CA ILE A 25 0.89 -5.52 -2.29
C ILE A 25 1.17 -6.50 -3.43
N CYS A 26 0.78 -6.12 -4.64
CA CYS A 26 1.19 -6.74 -5.90
C CYS A 26 1.77 -5.68 -6.83
N LEU A 27 3.03 -5.84 -7.20
CA LEU A 27 3.75 -4.89 -8.06
C LEU A 27 3.34 -5.00 -9.54
N ASP A 28 2.73 -6.11 -9.93
CA ASP A 28 2.26 -6.37 -11.30
C ASP A 28 0.78 -5.99 -11.50
N GLY A 29 0.14 -5.44 -10.46
CA GLY A 29 -1.29 -5.15 -10.45
C GLY A 29 -2.18 -6.40 -10.32
N GLY A 30 -3.41 -6.30 -10.83
CA GLY A 30 -4.42 -7.35 -10.81
C GLY A 30 -5.36 -7.31 -9.61
N HIS A 31 -6.04 -8.43 -9.38
CA HIS A 31 -6.95 -8.57 -8.25
C HIS A 31 -6.18 -9.03 -7.01
N ILE A 32 -6.32 -8.32 -5.90
CA ILE A 32 -5.85 -8.71 -4.57
C ILE A 32 -7.04 -8.80 -3.63
N ALA A 33 -7.02 -9.79 -2.75
CA ALA A 33 -7.90 -9.86 -1.59
C ALA A 33 -7.07 -10.20 -0.34
N ILE A 34 -7.53 -9.73 0.81
CA ILE A 34 -7.01 -10.15 2.12
C ILE A 34 -8.03 -11.13 2.69
N GLU A 35 -7.59 -12.32 3.09
CA GLU A 35 -8.48 -13.37 3.63
C GLU A 35 -8.97 -13.05 5.06
N ASN A 36 -8.13 -12.39 5.87
CA ASN A 36 -8.43 -12.04 7.26
C ASN A 36 -8.22 -10.54 7.47
N SER A 37 -9.23 -9.72 7.16
CA SER A 37 -9.21 -8.27 7.40
C SER A 37 -9.25 -7.97 8.90
N ILE A 38 -8.45 -6.99 9.34
CA ILE A 38 -8.40 -6.57 10.75
C ILE A 38 -9.54 -5.60 11.12
N LEU A 39 -10.23 -5.03 10.12
CA LEU A 39 -11.27 -4.04 10.33
C LEU A 39 -12.65 -4.70 10.57
N LYS A 40 -13.23 -4.51 11.76
CA LYS A 40 -14.51 -5.12 12.18
C LYS A 40 -15.75 -4.51 11.50
N LYS A 41 -15.62 -3.35 10.85
CA LYS A 41 -16.71 -2.67 10.16
C LYS A 41 -16.11 -1.86 9.01
N LYS A 42 -16.63 -2.02 7.79
CA LYS A 42 -16.44 -1.03 6.72
C LYS A 42 -17.17 0.25 7.14
N GLU A 43 -16.60 1.02 8.05
CA GLU A 43 -17.05 2.41 8.20
C GLU A 43 -16.66 3.13 6.92
N SER A 44 -17.68 3.67 6.27
CA SER A 44 -17.71 4.23 4.93
C SER A 44 -16.90 5.53 4.88
N VAL A 45 -15.58 5.40 4.93
CA VAL A 45 -14.68 6.48 4.57
C VAL A 45 -14.22 6.17 3.15
N GLU A 46 -14.97 6.67 2.17
CA GLU A 46 -14.76 6.44 0.72
C GLU A 46 -13.55 7.21 0.15
N HIS A 47 -12.66 7.68 1.01
CA HIS A 47 -11.51 8.47 0.63
C HIS A 47 -10.35 7.49 0.43
N ALA A 48 -9.88 7.28 -0.81
CA ALA A 48 -8.76 6.39 -1.19
C ALA A 48 -9.06 4.93 -1.60
N THR A 49 -10.29 4.61 -2.03
CA THR A 49 -10.58 3.31 -2.68
C THR A 49 -10.69 3.44 -4.20
N GLN A 50 -10.01 2.58 -4.96
CA GLN A 50 -10.21 2.45 -6.41
C GLN A 50 -10.17 0.98 -6.81
N GLN A 51 -11.23 0.51 -7.46
CA GLN A 51 -11.27 -0.81 -8.08
C GLN A 51 -11.42 -0.64 -9.59
N THR A 52 -10.47 -1.19 -10.33
CA THR A 52 -10.44 -1.20 -11.79
C THR A 52 -10.08 -2.61 -12.26
N LEU A 53 -10.40 -2.94 -13.51
CA LEU A 53 -10.08 -4.27 -14.08
C LEU A 53 -8.59 -4.63 -13.98
N SER A 54 -7.70 -3.62 -13.99
CA SER A 54 -6.25 -3.79 -13.94
C SER A 54 -5.65 -3.73 -12.54
N GLN A 55 -6.29 -3.08 -11.56
CA GLN A 55 -5.71 -2.87 -10.23
C GLN A 55 -6.79 -2.64 -9.16
N VAL A 56 -6.49 -3.08 -7.94
CA VAL A 56 -7.29 -2.88 -6.74
C VAL A 56 -6.48 -2.09 -5.72
N ILE A 57 -6.99 -0.91 -5.32
CA ILE A 57 -6.38 -0.03 -4.33
C ILE A 57 -7.41 0.20 -3.22
N ASN A 58 -7.08 -0.19 -2.00
CA ASN A 58 -7.87 0.09 -0.81
C ASN A 58 -6.92 0.47 0.33
N VAL A 59 -6.94 1.73 0.75
CA VAL A 59 -6.05 2.22 1.80
C VAL A 59 -6.90 2.77 2.92
N GLN A 60 -6.72 2.23 4.12
CA GLN A 60 -7.45 2.60 5.32
C GLN A 60 -6.44 2.68 6.47
N THR A 61 -5.83 3.84 6.65
CA THR A 61 -4.92 4.10 7.78
C THR A 61 -5.58 4.85 8.94
N GLY A 62 -6.71 5.50 8.67
CA GLY A 62 -7.39 6.40 9.61
C GLY A 62 -6.88 7.85 9.53
N ILE A 63 -5.80 8.09 8.77
CA ILE A 63 -5.29 9.43 8.46
C ILE A 63 -5.63 9.75 7.00
N GLY A 64 -6.66 10.56 6.77
CA GLY A 64 -7.20 10.79 5.42
C GLY A 64 -6.19 11.38 4.42
N PHE A 65 -5.24 12.19 4.87
CA PHE A 65 -4.18 12.72 3.99
C PHE A 65 -3.17 11.63 3.58
N LEU A 66 -2.76 10.78 4.53
CA LEU A 66 -1.87 9.65 4.26
C LEU A 66 -2.52 8.65 3.30
N ASP A 67 -3.81 8.37 3.50
CA ASP A 67 -4.59 7.51 2.63
C ASP A 67 -4.58 8.03 1.18
N HIS A 68 -4.77 9.34 0.98
CA HIS A 68 -4.71 9.96 -0.33
C HIS A 68 -3.31 9.87 -0.98
N MET A 69 -2.25 10.09 -0.21
CA MET A 69 -0.86 9.98 -0.71
C MET A 69 -0.52 8.55 -1.14
N LEU A 70 -0.86 7.55 -0.32
CA LEU A 70 -0.64 6.14 -0.64
C LEU A 70 -1.47 5.67 -1.83
N HIS A 71 -2.69 6.19 -1.97
CA HIS A 71 -3.51 5.95 -3.14
C HIS A 71 -2.87 6.47 -4.42
N ALA A 72 -2.41 7.73 -4.42
CA ALA A 72 -1.73 8.33 -5.56
C ALA A 72 -0.46 7.54 -5.92
N LEU A 73 0.32 7.13 -4.91
CA LEU A 73 1.49 6.27 -5.09
C LEU A 73 1.14 4.95 -5.80
N ALA A 74 0.16 4.20 -5.29
CA ALA A 74 -0.26 2.93 -5.88
C ALA A 74 -0.81 3.12 -7.30
N LYS A 75 -1.61 4.16 -7.52
CA LYS A 75 -2.21 4.50 -8.82
C LYS A 75 -1.15 4.79 -9.88
N HIS A 76 -0.14 5.59 -9.56
CA HIS A 76 0.90 5.96 -10.52
C HIS A 76 1.97 4.88 -10.69
N SER A 77 2.13 4.00 -9.72
CA SER A 77 3.06 2.87 -9.79
C SER A 77 2.46 1.63 -10.48
N GLY A 78 1.14 1.62 -10.74
CA GLY A 78 0.43 0.48 -11.31
C GLY A 78 0.28 -0.68 -10.33
N TRP A 79 0.33 -0.40 -9.02
CA TRP A 79 0.26 -1.42 -7.99
C TRP A 79 -1.18 -1.73 -7.61
N SER A 80 -1.40 -2.96 -7.18
CA SER A 80 -2.55 -3.28 -6.36
C SER A 80 -2.12 -3.31 -4.91
N LEU A 81 -2.80 -2.54 -4.09
CA LEU A 81 -2.39 -2.24 -2.72
C LEU A 81 -3.60 -2.26 -1.81
N ILE A 82 -3.54 -3.09 -0.78
CA ILE A 82 -4.48 -3.07 0.33
C ILE A 82 -3.69 -2.74 1.59
N VAL A 83 -4.08 -1.69 2.30
CA VAL A 83 -3.50 -1.27 3.57
C VAL A 83 -4.63 -1.11 4.56
N GLU A 84 -4.52 -1.80 5.68
CA GLU A 84 -5.39 -1.66 6.83
C GLU A 84 -4.51 -1.33 8.03
N CYS A 85 -4.82 -0.26 8.74
CA CYS A 85 -4.17 0.09 9.99
C CYS A 85 -5.21 0.45 11.04
N ILE A 86 -4.98 -0.03 12.26
CA ILE A 86 -5.68 0.37 13.46
C ILE A 86 -4.60 0.89 14.40
N GLY A 87 -4.54 2.21 14.56
CA GLY A 87 -3.57 2.89 15.42
C GLY A 87 -4.24 3.75 16.48
N ASP A 88 -3.43 4.25 17.39
CA ASP A 88 -3.77 5.14 18.49
C ASP A 88 -3.82 6.62 18.07
N LEU A 89 -4.71 6.93 17.13
CA LEU A 89 -4.95 8.29 16.60
C LEU A 89 -5.40 9.33 17.64
N HIS A 90 -5.61 8.93 18.90
CA HIS A 90 -5.96 9.82 19.99
C HIS A 90 -4.75 10.57 20.58
N ILE A 91 -3.54 10.02 20.42
CA ILE A 91 -2.31 10.63 20.95
C ILE A 91 -1.66 11.50 19.87
N ASP A 92 -1.19 10.88 18.80
CA ASP A 92 -0.58 11.55 17.64
C ASP A 92 -0.64 10.63 16.41
N ASP A 93 -0.54 11.20 15.21
CA ASP A 93 -0.56 10.47 13.95
C ASP A 93 0.83 9.92 13.54
N HIS A 94 1.89 10.37 14.22
CA HIS A 94 3.28 10.02 13.92
C HIS A 94 3.55 8.51 13.92
N HIS A 95 3.15 7.79 14.97
CA HIS A 95 3.39 6.35 15.09
C HIS A 95 2.66 5.56 14.01
N THR A 96 1.42 5.95 13.71
CA THR A 96 0.63 5.33 12.65
C THR A 96 1.28 5.54 11.28
N ALA A 97 1.72 6.76 10.97
CA ALA A 97 2.40 7.05 9.71
C ALA A 97 3.74 6.32 9.58
N GLU A 98 4.54 6.28 10.64
CA GLU A 98 5.83 5.60 10.68
C GLU A 98 5.69 4.10 10.48
N ASP A 99 4.86 3.43 11.29
CA ASP A 99 4.70 1.98 11.23
C ASP A 99 4.08 1.53 9.89
N VAL A 100 3.18 2.32 9.29
CA VAL A 100 2.65 2.07 7.94
C VAL A 100 3.77 2.17 6.89
N GLY A 101 4.62 3.20 6.97
CA GLY A 101 5.77 3.37 6.07
C GLY A 101 6.76 2.21 6.16
N ILE A 102 7.12 1.80 7.38
CA ILE A 102 8.00 0.65 7.62
C ILE A 102 7.39 -0.64 7.05
N SER A 103 6.12 -0.89 7.36
CA SER A 103 5.41 -2.09 6.91
C SER A 103 5.29 -2.15 5.39
N LEU A 104 5.01 -1.01 4.75
CA LEU A 104 4.92 -0.90 3.30
C LEU A 104 6.28 -1.18 2.63
N GLY A 105 7.36 -0.61 3.17
CA GLY A 105 8.72 -0.85 2.67
C GLY A 105 9.14 -2.32 2.77
N LEU A 106 8.82 -2.97 3.89
CA LEU A 106 9.07 -4.40 4.09
C LEU A 106 8.24 -5.25 3.12
N ALA A 107 6.96 -4.94 2.93
CA ALA A 107 6.10 -5.63 1.98
C ALA A 107 6.60 -5.47 0.54
N PHE A 108 7.01 -4.25 0.16
CA PHE A 108 7.60 -3.97 -1.15
C PHE A 108 8.89 -4.76 -1.38
N HIS A 109 9.80 -4.77 -0.39
CA HIS A 109 11.05 -5.54 -0.49
C HIS A 109 10.80 -7.03 -0.65
N LYS A 110 9.84 -7.60 0.12
CA LYS A 110 9.42 -8.99 -0.02
C LYS A 110 8.81 -9.29 -1.39
N ALA A 111 7.96 -8.41 -1.90
CA ALA A 111 7.33 -8.57 -3.21
C ALA A 111 8.35 -8.46 -4.37
N LEU A 112 9.40 -7.65 -4.20
CA LEU A 112 10.46 -7.48 -5.18
C LEU A 112 11.40 -8.70 -5.25
N GLY A 113 11.69 -9.34 -4.11
CA GLY A 113 12.52 -10.53 -4.05
C GLY A 113 13.96 -10.28 -4.52
N GLN A 114 14.49 -11.16 -5.39
CA GLN A 114 15.83 -10.97 -5.97
C GLN A 114 15.82 -9.85 -7.02
N VAL A 115 16.62 -8.82 -6.78
CA VAL A 115 16.79 -7.64 -7.64
C VAL A 115 17.67 -7.97 -8.86
N LYS A 116 17.36 -9.04 -9.60
CA LYS A 116 18.07 -9.44 -10.83
C LYS A 116 17.27 -9.04 -12.06
N GLY A 117 17.87 -8.27 -12.96
CA GLY A 117 17.25 -7.87 -14.23
C GLY A 117 16.28 -6.69 -14.15
N VAL A 118 16.22 -5.98 -13.02
CA VAL A 118 15.48 -4.71 -12.90
C VAL A 118 16.40 -3.51 -13.16
N LYS A 119 15.84 -2.42 -13.68
CA LYS A 119 16.57 -1.16 -13.81
C LYS A 119 16.85 -0.61 -12.42
N ALA A 120 18.13 -0.50 -12.06
CA ALA A 120 18.57 -0.04 -10.75
C ALA A 120 18.26 1.44 -10.49
N PHE A 121 18.20 2.26 -11.53
CA PHE A 121 17.94 3.68 -11.44
C PHE A 121 16.80 4.10 -12.35
N TRP A 122 15.92 4.95 -11.83
CA TRP A 122 14.86 5.61 -12.59
C TRP A 122 14.54 6.97 -11.94
N HIS A 123 14.16 7.94 -12.76
CA HIS A 123 13.74 9.26 -12.29
C HIS A 123 12.53 9.72 -13.10
N ARG A 124 11.62 10.43 -12.43
CA ARG A 124 10.50 11.12 -13.06
C ARG A 124 10.16 12.37 -12.26
N VAL A 125 9.95 13.47 -12.97
CA VAL A 125 9.39 14.71 -12.39
C VAL A 125 7.88 14.67 -12.59
N CYS A 126 7.12 14.94 -11.52
CA CYS A 126 5.67 15.06 -11.55
C CYS A 126 5.29 16.44 -11.02
N SER A 127 4.75 17.30 -11.88
CA SER A 127 4.21 18.59 -11.48
C SER A 127 2.81 18.42 -10.89
N LEU A 128 2.54 19.07 -9.76
CA LEU A 128 1.22 19.11 -9.14
C LEU A 128 0.81 20.56 -8.95
N GLY A 129 0.02 21.09 -9.88
CA GLY A 129 -0.42 22.48 -9.88
C GLY A 129 0.72 23.49 -10.10
N ARG A 130 0.39 24.78 -9.96
CA ARG A 130 1.40 25.85 -9.86
C ARG A 130 1.77 25.98 -8.39
N GLY A 131 3.01 25.65 -8.04
CA GLY A 131 3.62 26.28 -6.87
C GLY A 131 3.81 27.74 -7.24
N THR A 132 2.93 28.62 -6.75
CA THR A 132 3.19 30.06 -6.80
C THR A 132 4.46 30.36 -6.03
#